data_AF-A0A7C1ZN77-F1
#
_entry.id   AF-A0A7C1ZN77-F1
#
_cell.length_a   1.000
_cell.length_b   1.000
_cell.length_c   1.000
_cell.angle_alpha   90.00
_cell.angle_beta   90.00
_cell.angle_gamma   90.00
#
_symmetry.space_group_name_H-M   'P 1'
#
loop_
_entity.id
_entity.type
_entity.pdbx_description
1 polymer ?
#
loop_
_entity_poly.entity_id
_entity_poly.type
_entity_poly.pdbx_seq_one_letter_code
_entity_poly.pdbx_strand_id
1 'polypeptide(L)'
;MPSFVITEKCDGCKALDRTACQYICPNDLMVLDRESSKAINRAPDMCWECYNCVKICPTQAIEVRGYADFMPLGGVVQPLRSSDAIMWTVKFRDGQIKRFKFPTRTTPEGSAVPDAGFETSSDDLKSPLLRTEPASTGMDDLEKI
;
A
#
# COMPACT_ATOMS: atom_id res chain seq x y z
N MET A 1 7.42 18.63 -3.41
CA MET A 1 6.84 18.34 -2.08
C MET A 1 5.89 17.17 -2.25
N PRO A 2 6.38 15.94 -2.05
CA PRO A 2 5.59 14.71 -2.04
C PRO A 2 4.60 14.63 -0.86
N SER A 3 4.21 13.43 -0.41
CA SER A 3 3.09 13.23 0.53
C SER A 3 3.04 14.27 1.66
N PHE A 4 1.89 14.93 1.82
CA PHE A 4 1.66 15.96 2.84
C PHE A 4 0.35 15.71 3.57
N VAL A 5 0.23 16.28 4.77
CA VAL A 5 -0.90 16.04 5.67
C VAL A 5 -1.79 17.27 5.72
N ILE A 6 -3.09 17.08 5.53
CA ILE A 6 -4.15 18.07 5.68
C ILE A 6 -4.47 18.17 7.18
N THR A 7 -4.02 19.25 7.79
CA THR A 7 -4.04 19.46 9.26
C THR A 7 -5.44 19.42 9.84
N GLU A 8 -6.45 19.85 9.08
CA GLU A 8 -7.84 19.91 9.49
C GLU A 8 -8.49 18.52 9.56
N LYS A 9 -7.98 17.56 8.78
CA LYS A 9 -8.48 16.17 8.73
C LYS A 9 -7.68 15.22 9.59
N CYS A 10 -6.39 15.52 9.82
CA CYS A 10 -5.52 14.64 10.59
C CYS A 10 -5.89 14.73 12.07
N ASP A 11 -6.20 13.59 12.68
CA ASP A 11 -6.52 13.48 14.10
C ASP A 11 -5.34 12.92 14.92
N GLY A 12 -4.21 12.63 14.29
CA GLY A 12 -3.06 11.99 14.91
C GLY A 12 -3.26 10.50 15.22
N CYS A 13 -4.27 9.85 14.63
CA CYS A 13 -4.64 8.44 14.92
C CYS A 13 -4.91 8.18 16.40
N LYS A 14 -5.45 9.16 17.15
CA LYS A 14 -5.66 9.09 18.60
C LYS A 14 -6.53 7.92 19.06
N ALA A 15 -7.44 7.45 18.21
CA ALA A 15 -8.36 6.34 18.50
C ALA A 15 -7.81 4.96 18.09
N LEU A 16 -6.59 4.88 17.56
CA LEU A 16 -5.99 3.65 17.07
C LEU A 16 -4.75 3.29 17.88
N ASP A 17 -4.41 2.00 17.90
CA ASP A 17 -3.24 1.47 18.62
C ASP A 17 -1.91 2.01 18.06
N ARG A 18 -1.91 2.47 16.81
CA ARG A 18 -0.71 2.89 16.07
C ARG A 18 -1.05 4.02 15.11
N THR A 19 -0.09 4.92 14.89
CA THR A 19 -0.15 5.93 13.83
C THR A 19 -0.02 5.25 12.46
N ALA A 20 -1.13 5.12 11.74
CA ALA A 20 -1.21 4.32 10.52
C ALA A 20 -0.21 4.74 9.43
N CYS A 21 -0.07 6.05 9.18
CA CYS A 21 0.84 6.55 8.16
C CYS A 21 2.32 6.34 8.50
N GLN A 22 2.69 6.47 9.78
CA GLN A 22 4.03 6.18 10.27
C GLN A 22 4.35 4.68 10.17
N TYR A 23 3.40 3.83 10.57
CA TYR A 23 3.54 2.38 10.50
C TYR A 23 3.80 1.87 9.07
N ILE A 24 3.11 2.41 8.06
CA ILE A 24 3.12 1.84 6.70
C ILE A 24 4.19 2.44 5.78
N CYS A 25 4.84 3.54 6.17
CA CYS A 25 5.78 4.22 5.27
C CYS A 25 7.02 3.34 5.07
N PRO A 26 7.28 2.84 3.84
CA PRO A 26 8.38 1.90 3.63
C PRO A 26 9.77 2.55 3.78
N ASN A 27 9.83 3.88 3.77
CA ASN A 27 11.07 4.64 3.91
C ASN A 27 11.09 5.50 5.19
N ASP A 28 10.24 5.16 6.18
CA ASP A 28 10.17 5.81 7.50
C ASP A 28 10.01 7.35 7.44
N LEU A 29 9.31 7.88 6.43
CA LEU A 29 9.21 9.33 6.21
C LEU A 29 8.07 9.97 7.00
N MET A 30 6.99 9.22 7.20
CA MET A 30 5.82 9.70 7.92
C MET A 30 6.06 9.57 9.41
N VAL A 31 5.94 10.66 10.16
CA VAL A 31 6.12 10.65 11.62
C VAL A 31 5.02 11.46 12.29
N LEU A 32 4.63 11.08 13.51
CA LEU A 32 3.74 11.90 14.34
C LEU A 32 4.55 12.98 15.04
N ASP A 33 4.22 14.24 14.78
CA ASP A 33 4.67 15.36 15.60
C ASP A 33 3.86 15.39 16.92
N ARG A 34 4.57 15.32 18.05
CA ARG A 34 3.98 15.24 19.39
C ARG A 34 3.39 16.56 19.84
N GLU A 35 3.92 17.69 19.37
CA GLU A 35 3.45 19.01 19.78
C GLU A 35 2.11 19.34 19.11
N SER A 36 2.03 19.19 17.78
CA SER A 36 0.79 19.43 17.04
C SER A 36 -0.20 18.26 17.09
N SER A 37 0.24 17.06 17.50
CA SER A 37 -0.50 15.80 17.33
C SER A 37 -0.93 15.56 15.88
N LYS A 38 -0.14 16.02 14.90
CA LYS A 38 -0.37 15.82 13.46
C LYS A 38 0.78 15.03 12.86
N ALA A 39 0.48 14.23 11.84
CA ALA A 39 1.53 13.57 11.09
C ALA A 39 2.21 14.55 10.13
N ILE A 40 3.50 14.34 9.85
CA ILE A 40 4.28 15.07 8.85
C ILE A 40 5.13 14.10 8.02
N ASN A 41 5.56 14.54 6.84
CA ASN A 41 6.63 13.88 6.08
C ASN A 41 7.95 14.60 6.40
N ARG A 42 8.89 13.91 7.05
CA ARG A 42 10.15 14.51 7.55
C ARG A 42 11.24 14.68 6.48
N ALA A 43 11.16 13.95 5.38
CA ALA A 43 12.13 14.02 4.27
C ALA A 43 11.40 13.85 2.93
N PRO A 44 10.73 14.92 2.44
CA PRO A 44 9.88 14.84 1.27
C PRO A 44 10.65 14.48 -0.02
N ASP A 45 11.91 14.88 -0.13
CA ASP A 45 12.83 14.51 -1.20
C ASP A 45 13.10 13.00 -1.32
N MET A 46 13.00 12.27 -0.20
CA MET A 46 13.15 10.82 -0.15
C MET A 46 11.85 10.05 -0.39
N CYS A 47 10.74 10.75 -0.64
CA CYS A 47 9.44 10.12 -0.88
C CYS A 47 9.39 9.49 -2.28
N TRP A 48 8.81 8.30 -2.37
CA TRP A 48 8.64 7.57 -3.64
C TRP A 48 7.21 7.64 -4.21
N GLU A 49 6.35 8.49 -3.63
CA GLU A 49 4.95 8.65 -4.04
C GLU A 49 4.19 7.30 -4.20
N CYS A 50 4.46 6.31 -3.34
CA CYS A 50 3.84 4.98 -3.41
C CYS A 50 2.36 4.94 -2.93
N TYR A 51 1.87 6.05 -2.36
CA TYR A 51 0.54 6.21 -1.77
C TYR A 51 0.22 5.31 -0.56
N ASN A 52 1.17 4.57 0.02
CA ASN A 52 0.88 3.71 1.18
C ASN A 52 0.29 4.50 2.35
N CYS A 53 0.90 5.64 2.69
CA CYS A 53 0.41 6.54 3.73
C CYS A 53 -0.99 7.11 3.41
N VAL A 54 -1.23 7.45 2.14
CA VAL A 54 -2.54 7.94 1.66
C VAL A 54 -3.61 6.86 1.81
N LYS A 55 -3.35 5.65 1.33
CA LYS A 55 -4.29 4.53 1.30
C LYS A 55 -4.70 4.06 2.69
N ILE A 56 -3.77 4.08 3.65
CA ILE A 56 -4.03 3.58 5.02
C ILE A 56 -4.66 4.64 5.93
N CYS A 57 -4.59 5.92 5.58
CA CYS A 57 -5.03 6.99 6.46
C CYS A 57 -6.56 6.93 6.67
N PRO A 58 -7.06 6.64 7.89
CA PRO A 58 -8.48 6.41 8.14
C PRO A 58 -9.31 7.67 7.91
N THR A 59 -8.76 8.85 8.22
CA THR A 59 -9.43 10.15 8.04
C THR A 59 -9.17 10.75 6.66
N GLN A 60 -8.46 10.05 5.78
CA GLN A 60 -8.10 10.54 4.43
C GLN A 60 -7.44 11.93 4.48
N ALA A 61 -6.56 12.11 5.46
CA ALA A 61 -5.88 13.36 5.73
C ALA A 61 -4.55 13.50 4.99
N ILE A 62 -4.20 12.59 4.08
CA ILE A 62 -2.92 12.62 3.38
C ILE A 62 -3.20 12.66 1.89
N GLU A 63 -2.53 13.57 1.20
CA GLU A 63 -2.50 13.68 -0.25
C GLU A 63 -1.05 13.67 -0.72
N VAL A 64 -0.85 13.39 -2.01
CA VAL A 64 0.45 13.55 -2.67
C VAL A 64 0.34 14.73 -3.62
N ARG A 65 1.36 15.57 -3.58
CA ARG A 65 1.61 16.56 -4.62
C ARG A 65 2.88 16.15 -5.33
N GLY A 66 2.83 16.15 -6.66
CA GLY A 66 3.96 15.74 -7.49
C GLY A 66 5.26 16.46 -7.15
N TYR A 67 6.37 15.79 -7.46
CA TYR A 67 7.71 16.36 -7.32
C TYR A 67 7.85 17.71 -8.06
N ALA A 68 8.40 18.71 -7.34
CA ALA A 68 8.33 20.11 -7.76
C ALA A 68 9.35 20.46 -8.86
N ASP A 69 10.31 19.58 -9.12
CA ASP A 69 11.32 19.65 -10.16
C ASP A 69 10.72 19.49 -11.57
N PHE A 70 9.62 18.74 -11.73
CA PHE A 70 9.00 18.56 -13.05
C PHE A 70 7.46 18.62 -13.08
N MET A 71 6.76 18.60 -11.94
CA MET A 71 5.29 18.57 -11.93
C MET A 71 4.67 19.97 -11.76
N PRO A 72 3.87 20.45 -12.74
CA PRO A 72 3.04 21.64 -12.55
C PRO A 72 2.01 21.44 -11.43
N LEU A 73 1.63 22.53 -10.76
CA LEU A 73 0.61 22.50 -9.71
C LEU A 73 -0.78 22.13 -10.24
N GLY A 74 -1.65 21.61 -9.36
CA GLY A 74 -3.10 21.47 -9.60
C GLY A 74 -3.58 20.05 -9.93
N GLY A 75 -2.67 19.12 -10.24
CA GLY A 75 -3.00 17.70 -10.37
C GLY A 75 -3.21 17.04 -9.00
N VAL A 76 -4.23 16.19 -8.88
CA VAL A 76 -4.53 15.40 -7.67
C VAL A 76 -4.93 13.99 -8.08
N VAL A 77 -4.36 12.99 -7.42
CA VAL A 77 -4.73 11.57 -7.59
C VAL A 77 -5.09 11.02 -6.23
N GLN A 78 -6.38 10.78 -5.98
CA GLN A 78 -6.86 10.34 -4.66
C GLN A 78 -7.44 8.93 -4.72
N PRO A 79 -6.85 7.95 -4.00
CA PRO A 79 -7.41 6.62 -3.86
C PRO A 79 -8.44 6.52 -2.73
N LEU A 80 -9.37 5.57 -2.89
CA LEU A 80 -10.22 5.03 -1.84
C LEU A 80 -10.11 3.50 -1.91
N ARG A 81 -9.36 2.91 -0.97
CA ARG A 81 -9.13 1.47 -0.90
C ARG A 81 -10.17 0.80 0.01
N SER A 82 -10.85 -0.21 -0.52
CA SER A 82 -11.74 -1.14 0.20
C SER A 82 -11.03 -2.48 0.44
N SER A 83 -11.75 -3.47 0.95
CA SER A 83 -11.26 -4.84 1.16
C SER A 83 -10.96 -5.60 -0.15
N ASP A 84 -11.79 -5.42 -1.17
CA ASP A 84 -11.79 -6.20 -2.43
C ASP A 84 -11.56 -5.35 -3.69
N ALA A 85 -11.61 -4.02 -3.57
CA ALA A 85 -11.43 -3.08 -4.67
C ALA A 85 -10.75 -1.78 -4.24
N ILE A 86 -10.23 -1.05 -5.23
CA ILE A 86 -9.70 0.31 -5.07
C ILE A 86 -10.35 1.23 -6.10
N MET A 87 -10.81 2.39 -5.63
CA MET A 87 -11.32 3.46 -6.48
C MET A 87 -10.28 4.57 -6.58
N TRP A 88 -10.17 5.19 -7.75
CA TRP A 88 -9.26 6.31 -7.99
C TRP A 88 -10.01 7.48 -8.58
N THR A 89 -9.78 8.67 -8.03
CA THR A 89 -10.18 9.93 -8.64
C THR A 89 -8.94 10.68 -9.09
N VAL A 90 -8.84 10.96 -10.39
CA VAL A 90 -7.75 11.74 -11.00
C VAL A 90 -8.33 13.09 -11.43
N LYS A 91 -7.88 14.16 -10.77
CA LYS A 91 -8.19 15.55 -11.13
C LYS A 91 -6.99 16.15 -11.84
N PHE A 92 -7.20 16.59 -13.07
CA PHE A 92 -6.21 17.29 -13.88
C PHE A 92 -6.14 18.77 -13.49
N ARG A 93 -5.04 19.43 -13.88
CA ARG A 93 -4.81 20.86 -13.61
C ARG A 93 -5.90 21.76 -14.20
N ASP A 94 -6.47 21.38 -15.34
CA ASP A 94 -7.56 22.10 -16.02
C ASP A 94 -8.94 21.87 -15.38
N GLY A 95 -9.01 21.05 -14.32
CA GLY A 95 -10.24 20.70 -13.63
C GLY A 95 -10.95 19.47 -14.18
N GLN A 96 -10.48 18.83 -15.26
CA GLN A 96 -11.03 17.55 -15.73
C GLN A 96 -10.90 16.49 -14.63
N ILE A 97 -11.95 15.68 -14.44
CA ILE A 97 -11.97 14.61 -13.45
C ILE A 97 -12.24 13.28 -14.15
N LYS A 98 -11.38 12.28 -13.89
CA LYS A 98 -11.59 10.89 -14.28
C LYS A 98 -11.72 10.02 -13.04
N ARG A 99 -12.60 9.02 -13.08
CA ARG A 99 -12.84 8.08 -11.99
C ARG A 99 -12.68 6.65 -12.48
N PHE A 100 -12.01 5.83 -11.69
CA PHE A 100 -11.73 4.43 -12.00
C PHE A 100 -12.03 3.56 -10.78
N LYS A 101 -12.34 2.29 -11.03
CA LYS A 101 -12.49 1.25 -10.00
C LYS A 101 -11.84 -0.02 -10.49
N PHE A 102 -10.99 -0.64 -9.66
CA PHE A 102 -10.28 -1.87 -9.98
C PHE A 102 -10.45 -2.88 -8.84
N PRO A 103 -10.65 -4.18 -9.13
CA PRO A 103 -10.57 -5.21 -8.10
C PRO A 103 -9.14 -5.34 -7.58
N THR A 104 -8.97 -5.59 -6.29
CA THR A 104 -7.66 -5.79 -5.64
C THR A 104 -7.49 -7.17 -5.01
N ARG A 105 -8.59 -7.85 -4.68
CA ARG A 105 -8.54 -9.15 -4.02
C ARG A 105 -9.79 -9.97 -4.33
N THR A 106 -9.65 -11.28 -4.50
CA THR A 106 -10.75 -12.23 -4.73
C THR A 106 -11.07 -13.09 -3.51
N THR A 107 -10.22 -13.06 -2.49
CA THR A 107 -10.38 -13.79 -1.22
C THR A 107 -10.39 -12.80 -0.04
N PRO A 108 -11.02 -13.14 1.11
CA PRO A 108 -10.99 -12.29 2.29
C PRO A 108 -9.58 -11.99 2.82
N GLU A 109 -9.42 -10.86 3.51
CA GLU A 109 -8.20 -10.56 4.25
C GLU A 109 -8.01 -11.54 5.41
N GLY A 110 -6.77 -11.98 5.65
CA GLY A 110 -6.45 -12.95 6.70
C GLY A 110 -6.82 -14.40 6.41
N SER A 111 -7.44 -14.71 5.26
CA SER A 111 -7.89 -16.09 4.94
C SER A 111 -6.90 -16.91 4.11
N ALA A 112 -5.66 -16.45 3.93
CA ALA A 112 -4.68 -17.18 3.14
C ALA A 112 -4.24 -18.45 3.88
N VAL A 113 -4.34 -19.61 3.23
CA VAL A 113 -3.84 -20.89 3.74
C VAL A 113 -2.45 -21.12 3.13
N PRO A 114 -1.35 -21.09 3.90
CA PRO A 114 0.01 -21.04 3.33
C PRO A 114 0.42 -22.24 2.47
N ASP A 115 -0.09 -23.45 2.72
CA ASP A 115 0.10 -24.61 1.82
C ASP A 115 -0.89 -24.63 0.66
N ALA A 116 -1.96 -23.84 0.70
CA ALA A 116 -3.07 -24.01 -0.22
C ALA A 116 -3.60 -25.46 -0.27
N GLY A 117 -3.42 -26.25 0.80
CA GLY A 117 -3.83 -27.65 0.87
C GLY A 117 -2.86 -28.66 0.24
N PHE A 118 -1.68 -28.25 -0.21
CA PHE A 118 -0.65 -29.16 -0.71
C PHE A 118 0.19 -29.77 0.42
N GLU A 119 0.57 -31.03 0.26
CA GLU A 119 1.48 -31.73 1.18
C GLU A 119 2.94 -31.29 0.99
N THR A 120 3.78 -31.60 1.99
CA THR A 120 5.23 -31.45 1.85
C THR A 120 5.75 -32.51 0.89
N SER A 121 6.45 -32.05 -0.16
CA SER A 121 7.04 -32.86 -1.21
C SER A 121 8.04 -33.90 -0.73
N SER A 122 9.00 -33.44 0.07
CA SER A 122 10.15 -34.22 0.54
C SER A 122 10.63 -33.65 1.86
N ASP A 123 10.95 -34.53 2.81
CA ASP A 123 11.60 -34.15 4.06
C ASP A 123 13.13 -34.01 3.92
N ASP A 124 13.70 -34.40 2.76
CA ASP A 124 15.11 -34.17 2.46
C ASP A 124 15.34 -32.71 2.01
N LEU A 125 16.03 -31.93 2.85
CA LEU A 125 16.42 -30.55 2.56
C LEU A 125 17.39 -30.43 1.38
N LYS A 126 18.09 -31.51 1.00
CA LYS A 126 18.93 -31.53 -0.21
C LYS A 126 18.11 -31.80 -1.46
N SER A 127 16.85 -32.20 -1.33
CA SER A 127 15.94 -32.28 -2.45
C SER A 127 15.87 -30.91 -3.13
N PRO A 128 15.93 -30.88 -4.46
CA PRO A 128 15.82 -29.63 -5.21
C PRO A 128 14.37 -29.11 -5.28
N LEU A 129 13.39 -29.90 -4.82
CA LEU A 129 11.97 -29.55 -4.82
C LEU A 129 11.66 -28.49 -3.77
N LEU A 130 10.88 -27.47 -4.14
CA LEU A 130 10.26 -26.58 -3.18
C LEU A 130 9.16 -27.30 -2.40
N ARG A 131 8.75 -26.72 -1.26
CA ARG A 131 7.86 -27.36 -0.27
C ARG A 131 6.70 -28.16 -0.88
N THR A 132 5.98 -27.60 -1.85
CA THR A 132 4.73 -28.17 -2.38
C THR A 132 4.85 -28.70 -3.81
N GLU A 133 6.06 -28.75 -4.36
CA GLU A 133 6.31 -29.22 -5.72
C GLU A 133 6.36 -30.76 -5.77
N PRO A 134 5.96 -31.42 -6.87
CA PRO A 134 5.45 -30.83 -8.10
C PRO A 134 3.97 -30.43 -8.03
N ALA A 135 3.22 -30.89 -7.03
CA ALA A 135 1.76 -30.78 -6.98
C ALA A 135 1.23 -29.34 -7.15
N SER A 136 1.89 -28.35 -6.54
CA SER A 136 1.49 -26.94 -6.65
C SER A 136 1.73 -26.31 -8.02
N THR A 137 2.54 -26.95 -8.87
CA THR A 137 2.80 -26.51 -10.25
C THR A 137 1.73 -26.98 -11.23
N GLY A 138 0.88 -27.94 -10.82
CA GLY A 138 -0.10 -28.59 -11.68
C GLY A 138 0.49 -29.59 -12.67
N MET A 139 1.76 -30.00 -12.47
CA MET A 139 2.43 -31.05 -13.23
C MET A 139 2.50 -32.35 -12.43
N ASP A 140 2.46 -33.49 -13.12
CA ASP A 140 2.59 -34.82 -12.50
C ASP A 140 4.02 -35.07 -11.98
N ASP A 141 5.01 -34.50 -12.68
CA ASP A 141 6.43 -34.56 -12.34
C ASP A 141 7.15 -33.30 -12.84
N LEU A 142 8.26 -32.94 -12.21
CA LEU A 142 9.15 -31.88 -12.66
C LEU A 142 10.33 -32.51 -13.40
N GLU A 143 10.05 -33.00 -14.61
CA GLU A 143 11.08 -33.58 -15.47
C GLU A 143 12.29 -32.61 -15.59
N LYS A 144 13.46 -33.08 -15.13
CA LYS A 144 14.77 -32.41 -15.16
C LYS A 144 15.16 -31.57 -13.93
N ILE A 145 14.53 -31.79 -12.78
CA ILE A 145 15.10 -31.42 -11.48
C ILE A 145 15.81 -32.64 -10.87
#